data_AF-M6RYT7-F1
#
_entry.id   AF-M6RYT7-F1
#
_cell.length_a   1.000
_cell.length_b   1.000
_cell.length_c   1.000
_cell.angle_alpha   90.00
_cell.angle_beta   90.00
_cell.angle_gamma   90.00
#
_symmetry.space_group_name_H-M   'P 1'
#
loop_
_entity.id
_entity.type
_entity.pdbx_description
1 polymer ?
#
loop_
_entity_poly.entity_id
_entity_poly.type
_entity_poly.pdbx_seq_one_letter_code
_entity_poly.pdbx_strand_id
1 'polypeptide(L)'
;MASFLSGLIEIFGSFIAEKIRKVTPRAALLSSLAGIAITFISMDFLVRTFQNPLIAFLPFGVILLQYFARVVFPFRLPGGLVSVVLGTILAWCSGIWGNPIMDAALLKGSASQIGFYLPILSIGDLYSALGLTDIWEYLSVIIPMGIFNVIGSLQNIESAEACGDSFNTRDSLLANGVGTIVGSFFGSPFPTTIYIGHPGWKALGARAGYSTLNGIFMTLVALFGLLAFIQALIPVEAGMAIVLWIGIVIGSQAFEATPSRHAPAVVIGTLPA
;
A
#
# COMPACT_ATOMS: atom_id res chain seq x y z
N MET A 1 -6.06 -19.98 -6.65
CA MET A 1 -5.64 -19.97 -8.07
C MET A 1 -5.06 -18.64 -8.54
N ALA A 2 -5.82 -17.53 -8.56
CA ALA A 2 -5.38 -16.27 -9.17
C ALA A 2 -4.05 -15.73 -8.61
N SER A 3 -3.90 -15.73 -7.27
CA SER A 3 -2.64 -15.37 -6.61
C SER A 3 -1.47 -16.26 -7.05
N PHE A 4 -1.65 -17.58 -7.06
CA PHE A 4 -0.62 -18.54 -7.51
C PHE A 4 -0.17 -18.26 -8.95
N LEU A 5 -1.11 -18.11 -9.89
CA LEU A 5 -0.80 -17.81 -11.29
C LEU A 5 -0.17 -16.42 -11.47
N SER A 6 -0.61 -15.41 -10.72
CA SER A 6 0.04 -14.10 -10.68
C SER A 6 1.48 -14.19 -10.18
N GLY A 7 1.74 -15.03 -9.16
CA GLY A 7 3.09 -15.27 -8.66
C GLY A 7 4.00 -15.93 -9.70
N LEU A 8 3.46 -16.87 -10.49
CA LEU A 8 4.19 -17.44 -11.63
C LEU A 8 4.48 -16.38 -12.70
N ILE A 9 3.49 -15.56 -13.07
CA ILE A 9 3.67 -14.46 -14.01
C ILE A 9 4.75 -13.49 -13.51
N GLU A 10 4.77 -13.18 -12.21
CA GLU A 10 5.80 -12.33 -11.60
C GLU A 10 7.21 -12.95 -11.71
N ILE A 11 7.33 -14.24 -11.38
CA ILE A 11 8.60 -14.99 -11.48
C ILE A 11 9.11 -15.00 -12.92
N PHE A 12 8.27 -15.34 -13.89
CA PHE A 12 8.68 -15.34 -15.30
C PHE A 12 8.95 -13.92 -15.82
N GLY A 13 8.13 -12.96 -15.39
CA GLY A 13 8.30 -11.53 -15.66
C GLY A 13 9.65 -11.01 -15.19
N SER A 14 10.15 -11.47 -14.04
CA SER A 14 11.43 -11.03 -13.45
C SER A 14 12.65 -11.16 -14.40
N PHE A 15 12.63 -12.12 -15.33
CA PHE A 15 13.71 -12.35 -16.28
C PHE A 15 13.74 -11.35 -17.45
N ILE A 16 12.61 -10.71 -17.73
CA ILE A 16 12.43 -9.79 -18.86
C ILE A 16 12.24 -8.34 -18.36
N ALA A 17 11.72 -8.18 -17.15
CA ALA A 17 11.35 -6.92 -16.52
C ALA A 17 12.48 -5.87 -16.58
N GLU A 18 13.73 -6.25 -16.31
CA GLU A 18 14.88 -5.34 -16.37
C GLU A 18 15.12 -4.76 -17.78
N LYS A 19 14.90 -5.57 -18.83
CA LYS A 19 15.04 -5.10 -20.21
C LYS A 19 13.96 -4.07 -20.53
N ILE A 20 12.72 -4.34 -20.10
CA ILE A 20 11.58 -3.42 -20.26
C ILE A 20 11.89 -2.11 -19.53
N ARG A 21 12.30 -2.20 -18.26
CA ARG A 21 12.65 -1.03 -17.44
C ARG A 21 13.69 -0.13 -18.11
N LYS A 22 14.74 -0.70 -18.71
CA LYS A 22 15.80 0.08 -19.39
C LYS A 22 15.36 0.79 -20.66
N VAL A 23 14.37 0.26 -21.37
CA VAL A 23 13.86 0.87 -22.62
C VAL A 23 12.70 1.81 -22.36
N THR A 24 12.01 1.67 -21.23
CA THR A 24 10.89 2.54 -20.86
C THR A 24 11.40 3.85 -20.25
N PRO A 25 11.00 5.01 -20.77
CA PRO A 25 11.36 6.29 -20.15
C PRO A 25 10.85 6.39 -18.72
N ARG A 26 11.68 6.90 -17.81
CA ARG A 26 11.29 7.16 -16.40
C ARG A 26 9.98 7.93 -16.27
N ALA A 27 9.73 8.89 -17.17
CA ALA A 27 8.48 9.65 -17.18
C ALA A 27 7.25 8.74 -17.32
N ALA A 28 7.30 7.70 -18.16
CA ALA A 28 6.19 6.77 -18.34
C ALA A 28 5.98 5.84 -17.13
N LEU A 29 7.07 5.39 -16.50
CA LEU A 29 7.01 4.53 -15.31
C LEU A 29 6.47 5.30 -14.10
N LEU A 30 6.99 6.51 -13.84
CA LEU A 30 6.57 7.29 -12.67
C LEU A 30 5.20 7.94 -12.84
N SER A 31 4.82 8.37 -14.05
CA SER A 31 3.51 9.00 -14.29
C SER A 31 2.35 8.05 -14.04
N SER A 32 2.50 6.79 -14.46
CA SER A 32 1.49 5.74 -14.27
C SER A 32 1.38 5.34 -12.81
N LEU A 33 2.50 5.21 -12.09
CA LEU A 33 2.51 5.01 -10.64
C LEU A 33 1.85 6.19 -9.89
N ALA A 34 2.12 7.42 -10.32
CA ALA A 34 1.46 8.62 -9.79
C ALA A 34 -0.05 8.62 -10.06
N GLY A 35 -0.49 8.22 -11.26
CA GLY A 35 -1.92 8.07 -11.57
C GLY A 35 -2.62 7.08 -10.63
N ILE A 36 -1.98 5.93 -10.37
CA ILE A 36 -2.48 4.94 -9.41
C ILE A 36 -2.52 5.52 -7.99
N ALA A 37 -1.46 6.20 -7.56
CA ALA A 37 -1.35 6.75 -6.22
C ALA A 37 -2.35 7.88 -5.95
N ILE A 38 -2.61 8.74 -6.94
CA ILE A 38 -3.58 9.83 -6.81
C ILE A 38 -5.01 9.26 -6.87
N THR A 39 -5.31 8.42 -7.86
CA THR A 39 -6.69 7.99 -8.15
C THR A 39 -7.15 6.87 -7.23
N PHE A 40 -6.39 5.77 -7.14
CA PHE A 40 -6.82 4.56 -6.43
C PHE A 40 -6.35 4.54 -4.97
N ILE A 41 -5.22 5.17 -4.66
CA ILE A 41 -4.71 5.19 -3.28
C ILE A 41 -5.26 6.39 -2.51
N SER A 42 -5.39 7.57 -3.11
CA SER A 42 -5.64 8.80 -2.35
C SER A 42 -7.04 9.40 -2.50
N MET A 43 -7.66 9.30 -3.67
CA MET A 43 -8.90 10.02 -3.98
C MET A 43 -10.05 9.68 -3.01
N ASP A 44 -10.28 8.39 -2.72
CA ASP A 44 -11.35 7.96 -1.80
C ASP A 44 -11.14 8.55 -0.39
N PHE A 45 -9.91 8.48 0.12
CA PHE A 45 -9.56 9.06 1.40
C PHE A 45 -9.69 10.58 1.42
N LEU A 46 -9.42 11.26 0.30
CA LEU A 46 -9.59 12.70 0.20
C LEU A 46 -11.08 13.04 0.34
N VAL A 47 -11.94 12.34 -0.39
CA VAL A 47 -13.38 12.51 -0.30
C VAL A 47 -13.87 12.28 1.13
N ARG A 48 -13.43 11.20 1.79
CA ARG A 48 -13.77 10.93 3.20
C ARG A 48 -13.27 12.01 4.16
N THR A 49 -12.10 12.59 3.88
CA THR A 49 -11.54 13.72 4.65
C THR A 49 -12.50 14.90 4.63
N PHE A 50 -13.08 15.22 3.47
CA PHE A 50 -14.07 16.29 3.32
C PHE A 50 -15.47 15.92 3.85
N GLN A 51 -15.81 14.63 3.90
CA GLN A 51 -17.08 14.15 4.49
C GLN A 51 -17.06 14.22 6.03
N ASN A 52 -15.92 13.97 6.67
CA ASN A 52 -15.75 13.97 8.12
C ASN A 52 -14.72 15.01 8.62
N PRO A 53 -14.85 16.30 8.26
CA PRO A 53 -13.78 17.29 8.41
C PRO A 53 -13.33 17.50 9.86
N LEU A 54 -14.27 17.41 10.82
CA LEU A 54 -13.99 17.62 12.24
C LEU A 54 -12.97 16.61 12.81
N ILE A 55 -12.95 15.39 12.26
CA ILE A 55 -12.08 14.30 12.73
C ILE A 55 -10.84 14.22 11.83
N ALA A 56 -11.02 14.52 10.55
CA ALA A 56 -10.07 14.30 9.47
C ALA A 56 -9.02 15.41 9.30
N PHE A 57 -9.42 16.67 9.42
CA PHE A 57 -8.58 17.80 9.02
C PHE A 57 -7.43 18.03 10.00
N LEU A 58 -7.62 17.73 11.29
CA LEU A 58 -6.55 17.86 12.27
C LEU A 58 -5.43 16.83 12.03
N PRO A 59 -5.70 15.51 11.93
CA PRO A 59 -4.74 14.51 11.45
C PRO A 59 -4.06 14.92 10.14
N PHE A 60 -4.84 15.39 9.16
CA PHE A 60 -4.30 15.82 7.88
C PHE A 60 -3.33 17.01 8.02
N GLY A 61 -3.71 18.05 8.76
CA GLY A 61 -2.85 19.20 9.04
C GLY A 61 -1.55 18.80 9.76
N VAL A 62 -1.61 17.87 10.71
CA VAL A 62 -0.43 17.35 11.42
C VAL A 62 0.56 16.70 10.45
N ILE A 63 0.08 15.87 9.53
CA ILE A 63 0.90 15.22 8.50
C ILE A 63 1.52 16.26 7.57
N LEU A 64 0.74 17.27 7.13
CA LEU A 64 1.26 18.33 6.28
C LEU A 64 2.34 19.16 6.98
N LEU A 65 2.13 19.53 8.25
CA LEU A 65 3.09 20.29 9.05
C LEU A 65 4.38 19.52 9.27
N GLN A 66 4.31 18.24 9.62
CA GLN A 66 5.49 17.43 9.86
C GLN A 66 6.29 17.18 8.58
N TYR A 67 5.62 16.80 7.49
CA TYR A 67 6.31 16.25 6.33
C TYR A 67 6.59 17.27 5.23
N PHE A 68 5.75 18.30 5.06
CA PHE A 68 6.03 19.39 4.12
C PHE A 68 6.64 20.61 4.80
N ALA A 69 6.12 21.02 5.95
CA ALA A 69 6.67 22.17 6.69
C ALA A 69 7.84 21.82 7.63
N ARG A 70 8.20 20.53 7.74
CA ARG A 70 9.31 20.01 8.58
C ARG A 70 9.24 20.45 10.04
N VAL A 71 8.03 20.70 10.55
CA VAL A 71 7.79 21.02 11.95
C VAL A 71 8.20 19.83 12.81
N VAL A 72 8.91 20.06 13.91
CA VAL A 72 9.22 19.00 14.87
C VAL A 72 8.26 19.14 16.04
N PHE A 73 7.39 18.14 16.25
CA PHE A 73 6.46 18.15 17.37
C PHE A 73 7.18 18.03 18.72
N PRO A 74 6.54 18.47 19.83
CA PRO A 74 7.06 18.28 21.18
C PRO A 74 7.47 16.82 21.42
N PHE A 75 8.55 16.62 22.18
CA PHE A 75 9.15 15.30 22.44
C PHE A 75 9.63 14.53 21.20
N ARG A 76 9.74 15.19 20.04
CA ARG A 76 10.14 14.59 18.75
C ARG A 76 9.24 13.42 18.34
N LEU A 77 7.95 13.52 18.66
CA LEU A 77 6.98 12.51 18.28
C LEU A 77 6.81 12.47 16.75
N PRO A 78 6.75 11.28 16.13
CA PRO A 78 6.48 11.16 14.70
C PRO A 78 5.11 11.74 14.34
N GLY A 79 5.03 12.55 13.28
CA GLY A 79 3.76 13.13 12.83
C GLY A 79 2.68 12.09 12.53
N GLY A 80 3.06 10.92 12.00
CA GLY A 80 2.16 9.77 11.83
C GLY A 80 1.49 9.33 13.14
N LEU A 81 2.28 9.21 14.23
CA LEU A 81 1.74 8.84 15.55
C LEU A 81 0.82 9.93 16.10
N VAL A 82 1.25 11.20 16.02
CA VAL A 82 0.44 12.34 16.49
C VAL A 82 -0.89 12.39 15.72
N SER A 83 -0.85 12.20 14.40
CA SER A 83 -2.02 12.16 13.52
C SER A 83 -3.00 11.06 13.94
N VAL A 84 -2.51 9.83 14.12
CA VAL A 84 -3.35 8.69 14.50
C VAL A 84 -3.98 8.91 15.88
N VAL A 85 -3.20 9.36 16.86
CA VAL A 85 -3.70 9.62 18.23
C VAL A 85 -4.77 10.70 18.23
N LEU A 86 -4.53 11.84 17.58
CA LEU A 86 -5.50 12.93 17.54
C LEU A 86 -6.77 12.54 16.78
N GLY A 87 -6.64 11.87 15.63
CA GLY A 87 -7.79 11.41 14.85
C GLY A 87 -8.62 10.38 15.63
N THR A 88 -7.96 9.49 16.36
CA THR A 88 -8.63 8.49 17.21
C THR A 88 -9.39 9.16 18.34
N ILE A 89 -8.77 10.10 19.06
CA ILE A 89 -9.43 10.86 20.13
C ILE A 89 -10.65 11.61 19.59
N LEU A 90 -10.51 12.31 18.46
CA LEU A 90 -11.62 13.04 17.85
C LEU A 90 -12.76 12.12 17.42
N ALA A 91 -12.48 10.95 16.87
CA ALA A 91 -13.51 10.00 16.49
C ALA A 91 -14.25 9.41 17.69
N TRP A 92 -13.55 9.10 18.79
CA TRP A 92 -14.21 8.65 20.02
C TRP A 92 -15.01 9.76 20.70
N CYS A 93 -14.59 11.01 20.57
CA CYS A 93 -15.35 12.17 21.01
C CYS A 93 -16.52 12.53 20.08
N SER A 94 -16.68 11.88 18.93
CA SER A 94 -17.63 12.34 17.92
C SER A 94 -19.10 12.26 18.33
N GLY A 95 -19.41 11.39 19.31
CA GLY A 95 -20.73 11.32 19.93
C GLY A 95 -21.17 12.62 20.62
N ILE A 96 -20.22 13.49 21.05
CA ILE A 96 -20.53 14.80 21.66
C ILE A 96 -21.19 15.73 20.63
N TRP A 97 -20.85 15.59 19.34
CA TRP A 97 -21.41 16.38 18.25
C TRP A 97 -22.61 15.71 17.57
N GLY A 98 -23.14 14.63 18.15
CA GLY A 98 -24.38 13.97 17.71
C GLY A 98 -24.21 12.95 16.57
N ASN A 99 -22.99 12.65 16.13
CA ASN A 99 -22.72 11.62 15.12
C ASN A 99 -21.56 10.71 15.55
N PRO A 100 -21.82 9.69 16.38
CA PRO A 100 -20.79 8.75 16.84
C PRO A 100 -20.30 7.88 15.67
N ILE A 101 -19.01 7.97 15.36
CA ILE A 101 -18.36 7.16 14.31
C ILE A 101 -17.80 5.87 14.90
N MET A 102 -17.37 5.92 16.17
CA MET A 102 -16.85 4.75 16.89
C MET A 102 -17.93 4.12 17.76
N ASP A 103 -17.89 2.79 17.89
CA ASP A 103 -18.82 2.02 18.72
C ASP A 103 -18.05 1.18 19.76
N ALA A 104 -18.30 1.47 21.05
CA ALA A 104 -17.70 0.75 22.17
C ALA A 104 -18.17 -0.71 22.26
N ALA A 105 -19.39 -1.02 21.81
CA ALA A 105 -19.90 -2.39 21.77
C ALA A 105 -19.18 -3.21 20.71
N LEU A 106 -18.91 -2.64 19.52
CA LEU A 106 -18.09 -3.27 18.48
C LEU A 106 -16.66 -3.51 18.94
N LEU A 107 -16.04 -2.55 19.63
CA LEU A 107 -14.70 -2.74 20.21
C LEU A 107 -14.69 -3.90 21.20
N LYS A 108 -15.66 -3.96 22.13
CA LYS A 108 -15.77 -5.07 23.07
C LYS A 108 -16.02 -6.41 22.37
N GLY A 109 -16.86 -6.42 21.34
CA GLY A 109 -17.14 -7.60 20.52
C GLY A 109 -15.91 -8.09 19.76
N SER A 110 -15.08 -7.18 19.23
CA SER A 110 -13.87 -7.50 18.47
C SER A 110 -12.81 -8.23 19.32
N ALA A 111 -12.81 -8.04 20.64
CA ALA A 111 -11.91 -8.75 21.54
C ALA A 111 -12.13 -10.27 21.53
N SER A 112 -13.33 -10.75 21.12
CA SER A 112 -13.60 -12.18 20.94
C SER A 112 -12.83 -12.83 19.78
N GLN A 113 -12.34 -12.03 18.84
CA GLN A 113 -11.54 -12.48 17.70
C GLN A 113 -10.03 -12.54 18.04
N ILE A 114 -9.64 -12.11 19.24
CA ILE A 114 -8.25 -12.21 19.70
C ILE A 114 -8.01 -13.66 20.11
N GLY A 115 -7.07 -14.31 19.43
CA GLY A 115 -6.75 -15.71 19.60
C GLY A 115 -5.49 -16.06 18.83
N PHE A 116 -4.97 -17.28 18.97
CA PHE A 116 -3.78 -17.70 18.24
C PHE A 116 -4.17 -18.50 16.99
N TYR A 117 -3.93 -17.93 15.82
CA TYR A 117 -4.29 -18.46 14.50
C TYR A 117 -3.02 -18.85 13.75
N LEU A 118 -2.76 -20.16 13.66
CA LEU A 118 -1.66 -20.66 12.84
C LEU A 118 -2.05 -20.69 11.36
N PRO A 119 -1.10 -20.40 10.45
CA PRO A 119 -1.36 -20.47 9.02
C PRO A 119 -1.68 -21.93 8.62
N ILE A 120 -2.78 -22.10 7.88
CA ILE A 120 -3.29 -23.41 7.46
C ILE A 120 -2.83 -23.66 6.03
N LEU A 121 -2.32 -24.85 5.74
CA LEU A 121 -1.98 -25.26 4.39
C LEU A 121 -3.25 -25.60 3.60
N SER A 122 -3.53 -24.81 2.56
CA SER A 122 -4.69 -24.94 1.66
C SER A 122 -4.29 -25.55 0.31
N ILE A 123 -3.38 -26.53 0.31
CA ILE A 123 -2.88 -27.15 -0.93
C ILE A 123 -4.01 -27.89 -1.66
N GLY A 124 -4.89 -28.58 -0.93
CA GLY A 124 -6.04 -29.27 -1.50
C GLY A 124 -7.00 -28.30 -2.21
N ASP A 125 -7.33 -27.19 -1.56
CA ASP A 125 -8.18 -26.13 -2.12
C ASP A 125 -7.53 -25.44 -3.32
N LEU A 126 -6.21 -25.25 -3.28
CA LEU A 126 -5.47 -24.70 -4.41
C LEU A 126 -5.48 -25.67 -5.60
N TYR A 127 -5.30 -26.97 -5.35
CA TYR A 127 -5.30 -27.99 -6.39
C TYR A 127 -6.68 -28.12 -7.05
N SER A 128 -7.76 -28.13 -6.26
CA SER A 128 -9.12 -28.15 -6.79
C SER A 128 -9.42 -26.89 -7.62
N ALA A 129 -8.95 -25.73 -7.17
CA ALA A 129 -9.11 -24.47 -7.90
C ALA A 129 -8.21 -24.34 -9.14
N LEU A 130 -7.26 -25.25 -9.38
CA LEU A 130 -6.43 -25.30 -10.59
C LEU A 130 -7.05 -26.18 -11.70
N GLY A 131 -8.35 -26.46 -11.62
CA GLY A 131 -9.08 -27.14 -12.68
C GLY A 131 -8.99 -26.37 -14.02
N LEU A 132 -8.85 -27.10 -15.14
CA LEU A 132 -8.70 -26.49 -16.46
C LEU A 132 -9.87 -25.57 -16.84
N THR A 133 -11.08 -25.91 -16.40
CA THR A 133 -12.28 -25.08 -16.63
C THR A 133 -12.20 -23.74 -15.90
N ASP A 134 -11.83 -23.75 -14.62
CA ASP A 134 -11.72 -22.54 -13.79
C ASP A 134 -10.58 -21.64 -14.30
N ILE A 135 -9.44 -22.23 -14.67
CA ILE A 135 -8.33 -21.47 -15.26
C ILE A 135 -8.78 -20.73 -16.51
N TRP A 136 -9.54 -21.39 -17.39
CA TRP A 136 -9.99 -20.79 -18.65
C TRP A 136 -10.95 -19.62 -18.44
N GLU A 137 -11.85 -19.74 -17.46
CA GLU A 137 -12.83 -18.70 -17.12
C GLU A 137 -12.13 -17.43 -16.61
N TYR A 138 -11.17 -17.58 -15.70
CA TYR A 138 -10.50 -16.45 -15.05
C TYR A 138 -9.23 -15.97 -15.78
N LEU A 139 -8.81 -16.63 -16.87
CA LEU A 139 -7.58 -16.30 -17.58
C LEU A 139 -7.57 -14.85 -18.07
N SER A 140 -8.73 -14.37 -18.53
CA SER A 140 -8.94 -13.01 -19.03
C SER A 140 -8.70 -11.93 -17.97
N VAL A 141 -8.78 -12.28 -16.68
CA VAL A 141 -8.51 -11.38 -15.56
C VAL A 141 -7.11 -11.60 -15.00
N ILE A 142 -6.70 -12.86 -14.87
CA ILE A 142 -5.42 -13.26 -14.24
C ILE A 142 -4.23 -12.76 -15.05
N ILE A 143 -4.27 -12.88 -16.39
CA ILE A 143 -3.15 -12.44 -17.23
C ILE A 143 -2.97 -10.92 -17.14
N PRO A 144 -3.99 -10.08 -17.39
CA PRO A 144 -3.82 -8.63 -17.28
C PRO A 144 -3.42 -8.19 -15.87
N MET A 145 -4.03 -8.76 -14.83
CA MET A 145 -3.69 -8.40 -13.45
C MET A 145 -2.27 -8.84 -13.07
N GLY A 146 -1.82 -10.01 -13.50
CA GLY A 146 -0.45 -10.48 -13.29
C GLY A 146 0.58 -9.61 -14.01
N ILE A 147 0.30 -9.20 -15.25
CA ILE A 147 1.16 -8.26 -16.00
C ILE A 147 1.17 -6.89 -15.32
N PHE A 148 0.01 -6.41 -14.86
CA PHE A 148 -0.09 -5.17 -14.11
C PHE A 148 0.77 -5.21 -12.83
N ASN A 149 0.78 -6.33 -12.11
CA ASN A 149 1.63 -6.51 -10.94
C ASN A 149 3.12 -6.44 -11.29
N VAL A 150 3.56 -7.10 -12.36
CA VAL A 150 4.96 -7.03 -12.83
C VAL A 150 5.36 -5.60 -13.16
N ILE A 151 4.50 -4.88 -13.87
CA ILE A 151 4.73 -3.48 -14.24
C ILE A 151 4.74 -2.60 -12.98
N GLY A 152 3.83 -2.81 -12.04
CA GLY A 152 3.78 -2.11 -10.76
C GLY A 152 5.05 -2.32 -9.94
N SER A 153 5.54 -3.55 -9.86
CA SER A 153 6.81 -3.89 -9.22
C SER A 153 7.98 -3.16 -9.89
N LEU A 154 8.02 -3.10 -11.22
CA LEU A 154 9.01 -2.33 -11.97
C LEU A 154 8.97 -0.82 -11.66
N GLN A 155 7.78 -0.25 -11.62
CA GLN A 155 7.57 1.17 -11.30
C GLN A 155 8.05 1.49 -9.88
N ASN A 156 7.81 0.61 -8.92
CA ASN A 156 8.29 0.79 -7.54
C ASN A 156 9.81 0.74 -7.45
N ILE A 157 10.47 -0.13 -8.22
CA ILE A 157 11.94 -0.17 -8.28
C ILE A 157 12.49 1.10 -8.95
N GLU A 158 11.86 1.59 -10.01
CA GLU A 158 12.24 2.87 -10.63
C GLU A 158 12.03 4.06 -9.69
N SER A 159 10.94 4.07 -8.93
CA SER A 159 10.65 5.08 -7.91
C SER A 159 11.68 5.05 -6.77
N ALA A 160 12.16 3.88 -6.37
CA ALA A 160 13.23 3.74 -5.39
C ALA A 160 14.58 4.25 -5.92
N GLU A 161 14.93 3.91 -7.17
CA GLU A 161 16.17 4.37 -7.79
C GLU A 161 16.18 5.89 -8.01
N ALA A 162 15.01 6.48 -8.32
CA ALA A 162 14.84 7.93 -8.39
C ALA A 162 15.16 8.65 -7.07
N CYS A 163 15.12 7.95 -5.93
CA CYS A 163 15.51 8.45 -4.61
C CYS A 163 16.91 7.98 -4.15
N GLY A 164 17.68 7.36 -5.05
CA GLY A 164 19.06 6.95 -4.80
C GLY A 164 19.26 5.54 -4.25
N ASP A 165 18.20 4.73 -4.16
CA ASP A 165 18.30 3.32 -3.75
C ASP A 165 18.13 2.40 -4.97
N SER A 166 19.24 1.81 -5.43
CA SER A 166 19.23 0.86 -6.55
C SER A 166 19.01 -0.57 -6.04
N PHE A 167 17.95 -1.20 -6.52
CA PHE A 167 17.65 -2.62 -6.25
C PHE A 167 17.78 -3.47 -7.51
N ASN A 168 18.24 -4.72 -7.36
CA ASN A 168 18.25 -5.66 -8.47
C ASN A 168 16.81 -6.00 -8.84
N THR A 169 16.41 -5.67 -10.07
CA THR A 169 15.04 -5.89 -10.56
C THR A 169 14.64 -7.36 -10.51
N ARG A 170 15.51 -8.26 -11.00
CA ARG A 170 15.20 -9.68 -11.05
C ARG A 170 15.01 -10.25 -9.65
N ASP A 171 15.95 -9.99 -8.75
CA ASP A 171 15.90 -10.55 -7.39
C ASP A 171 14.68 -10.01 -6.62
N SER A 172 14.35 -8.73 -6.80
CA SER A 172 13.20 -8.09 -6.16
C SER A 172 11.86 -8.69 -6.63
N LEU A 173 11.69 -8.87 -7.95
CA LEU A 173 10.49 -9.50 -8.51
C LEU A 173 10.41 -10.99 -8.18
N LEU A 174 11.53 -11.71 -8.16
CA LEU A 174 11.57 -13.11 -7.72
C LEU A 174 11.13 -13.25 -6.26
N ALA A 175 11.63 -12.40 -5.36
CA ALA A 175 11.21 -12.41 -3.96
C ALA A 175 9.71 -12.14 -3.83
N ASN A 176 9.17 -11.18 -4.59
CA ASN A 176 7.74 -10.88 -4.60
C ASN A 176 6.89 -12.05 -5.15
N GLY A 177 7.30 -12.64 -6.26
CA GLY A 177 6.60 -13.76 -6.88
C GLY A 177 6.64 -15.03 -6.05
N VAL A 178 7.78 -15.35 -5.42
CA VAL A 178 7.90 -16.45 -4.47
C VAL A 178 7.02 -16.21 -3.24
N GLY A 179 7.04 -15.00 -2.67
CA GLY A 179 6.16 -14.63 -1.55
C GLY A 179 4.68 -14.81 -1.89
N THR A 180 4.28 -14.41 -3.10
CA THR A 180 2.93 -14.62 -3.63
C THR A 180 2.56 -16.11 -3.70
N ILE A 181 3.43 -16.94 -4.27
CA ILE A 181 3.20 -18.39 -4.37
C ILE A 181 3.10 -19.03 -3.00
N VAL A 182 4.02 -18.70 -2.09
CA VAL A 182 3.99 -19.20 -0.71
C VAL A 182 2.68 -18.81 -0.04
N GLY A 183 2.28 -17.53 -0.12
CA GLY A 183 0.99 -17.07 0.43
C GLY A 183 -0.21 -17.81 -0.16
N SER A 184 -0.18 -18.16 -1.44
CA SER A 184 -1.26 -18.92 -2.09
C SER A 184 -1.40 -20.36 -1.57
N PHE A 185 -0.30 -21.00 -1.13
CA PHE A 185 -0.37 -22.32 -0.47
C PHE A 185 -1.03 -22.26 0.92
N PHE A 186 -1.07 -21.08 1.52
CA PHE A 186 -1.80 -20.80 2.77
C PHE A 186 -3.17 -20.15 2.52
N GLY A 187 -3.69 -20.24 1.29
CA GLY A 187 -5.04 -19.79 0.94
C GLY A 187 -5.17 -18.29 0.66
N SER A 188 -4.06 -17.52 0.57
CA SER A 188 -4.15 -16.10 0.20
C SER A 188 -4.69 -15.93 -1.22
N PRO A 189 -5.83 -15.26 -1.42
CA PRO A 189 -6.34 -14.96 -2.76
C PRO A 189 -5.66 -13.72 -3.36
N PHE A 190 -4.91 -12.95 -2.56
CA PHE A 190 -4.29 -11.70 -2.96
C PHE A 190 -2.79 -11.91 -3.25
N PRO A 191 -2.32 -11.52 -4.45
CA PRO A 191 -0.88 -11.51 -4.74
C PRO A 191 -0.18 -10.43 -3.92
N THR A 192 1.07 -10.68 -3.55
CA THR A 192 1.91 -9.67 -2.91
C THR A 192 2.45 -8.70 -3.94
N THR A 193 2.84 -7.51 -3.49
CA THR A 193 3.50 -6.53 -4.36
C THR A 193 4.63 -5.82 -3.62
N ILE A 194 5.58 -5.28 -4.38
CA ILE A 194 6.62 -4.41 -3.84
C ILE A 194 5.97 -3.14 -3.28
N TYR A 195 6.44 -2.71 -2.12
CA TYR A 195 5.80 -1.63 -1.38
C TYR A 195 5.85 -0.29 -2.12
N ILE A 196 4.67 0.31 -2.33
CA ILE A 196 4.51 1.62 -2.95
C ILE A 196 4.86 2.71 -1.93
N GLY A 197 5.49 3.80 -2.40
CA GLY A 197 5.80 4.97 -1.57
C GLY A 197 7.20 4.97 -0.96
N HIS A 198 8.12 4.15 -1.46
CA HIS A 198 9.57 4.21 -1.14
C HIS A 198 10.12 5.65 -0.98
N PRO A 199 9.87 6.61 -1.90
CA PRO A 199 10.28 8.00 -1.72
C PRO A 199 9.87 8.61 -0.38
N GLY A 200 8.61 8.41 0.02
CA GLY A 200 8.07 8.93 1.27
C GLY A 200 8.79 8.31 2.47
N TRP A 201 8.84 6.98 2.53
CA TRP A 201 9.48 6.27 3.64
C TRP A 201 10.97 6.59 3.77
N LYS A 202 11.67 6.69 2.63
CA LYS A 202 13.08 7.08 2.58
C LYS A 202 13.30 8.49 3.13
N ALA A 203 12.44 9.45 2.77
CA ALA A 203 12.50 10.81 3.29
C ALA A 203 12.28 10.88 4.81
N LEU A 204 11.57 9.91 5.40
CA LEU A 204 11.39 9.74 6.85
C LEU A 204 12.60 9.08 7.54
N GLY A 205 13.62 8.69 6.78
CA GLY A 205 14.79 7.98 7.31
C GLY A 205 14.56 6.49 7.54
N ALA A 206 13.48 5.90 6.97
CA ALA A 206 13.25 4.47 7.05
C ALA A 206 14.40 3.69 6.38
N ARG A 207 14.73 2.54 6.99
CA ARG A 207 15.77 1.61 6.52
C ARG A 207 15.26 0.18 6.63
N ALA A 208 16.11 -0.81 6.35
CA ALA A 208 15.78 -2.23 6.45
C ALA A 208 15.11 -2.60 7.80
N GLY A 209 15.60 -2.06 8.92
CA GLY A 209 14.99 -2.31 10.24
C GLY A 209 13.52 -1.90 10.35
N TYR A 210 13.12 -0.78 9.72
CA TYR A 210 11.72 -0.37 9.67
C TYR A 210 10.88 -1.40 8.89
N SER A 211 11.37 -1.84 7.73
CA SER A 211 10.69 -2.85 6.91
C SER A 211 10.55 -4.18 7.65
N THR A 212 11.60 -4.64 8.34
CA THR A 212 11.58 -5.90 9.10
C THR A 212 10.61 -5.81 10.28
N LEU A 213 10.63 -4.70 11.04
CA LEU A 213 9.70 -4.51 12.15
C LEU A 213 8.26 -4.43 11.69
N ASN A 214 7.99 -3.79 10.54
CA ASN A 214 6.65 -3.78 9.95
C ASN A 214 6.19 -5.20 9.57
N GLY A 215 7.06 -6.01 8.98
CA GLY A 215 6.79 -7.41 8.69
C GLY A 215 6.44 -8.21 9.96
N ILE A 216 7.28 -8.10 11.00
CA ILE A 216 7.04 -8.75 12.30
C ILE A 216 5.71 -8.29 12.91
N PHE A 217 5.44 -6.99 12.91
CA PHE A 217 4.21 -6.42 13.44
C PHE A 217 2.98 -6.99 12.73
N MET A 218 2.96 -6.99 11.40
CA MET A 218 1.84 -7.54 10.62
C MET A 218 1.68 -9.05 10.83
N THR A 219 2.78 -9.79 10.96
CA THR A 219 2.73 -11.22 11.32
C THR A 219 2.08 -11.43 12.69
N LEU A 220 2.44 -10.63 13.70
CA LEU A 220 1.82 -10.71 15.02
C LEU A 220 0.32 -10.34 14.96
N VAL A 221 -0.03 -9.28 14.23
CA VAL A 221 -1.44 -8.88 14.03
C VAL A 221 -2.25 -10.02 13.41
N ALA A 222 -1.71 -10.70 12.41
CA ALA A 222 -2.36 -11.83 11.76
C ALA A 222 -2.44 -13.06 12.69
N LEU A 223 -1.33 -13.47 13.31
CA LEU A 223 -1.28 -14.64 14.20
C LEU A 223 -2.16 -14.48 15.43
N PHE A 224 -2.34 -13.25 15.92
CA PHE A 224 -3.15 -12.99 17.11
C PHE A 224 -4.58 -12.52 16.82
N GLY A 225 -5.00 -12.47 15.54
CA GLY A 225 -6.34 -12.02 15.15
C GLY A 225 -6.63 -10.55 15.49
N LEU A 226 -5.60 -9.71 15.64
CA LEU A 226 -5.74 -8.35 16.17
C LEU A 226 -6.34 -7.35 15.18
N LEU A 227 -6.51 -7.73 13.90
CA LEU A 227 -6.96 -6.81 12.86
C LEU A 227 -8.35 -6.23 13.16
N ALA A 228 -9.31 -7.09 13.54
CA ALA A 228 -10.67 -6.65 13.88
C ALA A 228 -10.67 -5.69 15.08
N PHE A 229 -9.82 -5.97 16.08
CA PHE A 229 -9.66 -5.11 17.24
C PHE A 229 -9.05 -3.75 16.90
N ILE A 230 -7.98 -3.74 16.09
CA ILE A 230 -7.33 -2.49 15.64
C ILE A 230 -8.31 -1.65 14.81
N GLN A 231 -9.07 -2.26 13.91
CA GLN A 231 -10.08 -1.56 13.09
C GLN A 231 -11.24 -1.01 13.93
N ALA A 232 -11.65 -1.71 14.98
CA ALA A 232 -12.68 -1.23 15.90
C ALA A 232 -12.16 -0.13 16.87
N LEU A 233 -10.85 -0.01 17.05
CA LEU A 233 -10.23 0.96 17.94
C LEU A 233 -9.82 2.25 17.21
N ILE A 234 -9.23 2.12 16.03
CA ILE A 234 -8.64 3.22 15.26
C ILE A 234 -9.50 3.46 14.01
N PRO A 235 -10.15 4.64 13.90
CA PRO A 235 -10.95 4.98 12.73
C PRO A 235 -10.06 5.08 11.48
N VAL A 236 -10.64 4.79 10.32
CA VAL A 236 -9.94 4.95 9.04
C VAL A 236 -9.53 6.41 8.80
N GLU A 237 -10.33 7.36 9.30
CA GLU A 237 -10.10 8.80 9.22
C GLU A 237 -8.80 9.24 9.93
N ALA A 238 -8.37 8.52 10.97
CA ALA A 238 -7.11 8.84 11.65
C ALA A 238 -5.88 8.41 10.82
N GLY A 239 -6.03 7.35 10.03
CA GLY A 239 -4.97 6.80 9.18
C GLY A 239 -4.89 7.46 7.80
N MET A 240 -5.99 7.97 7.27
CA MET A 240 -6.06 8.40 5.86
C MET A 240 -5.08 9.52 5.49
N ALA A 241 -4.71 10.37 6.46
CA ALA A 241 -3.77 11.46 6.25
C ALA A 241 -2.40 10.99 5.75
N ILE A 242 -1.89 9.85 6.25
CA ILE A 242 -0.62 9.29 5.77
C ILE A 242 -0.75 8.78 4.34
N VAL A 243 -1.91 8.23 3.98
CA VAL A 243 -2.17 7.68 2.65
C VAL A 243 -2.24 8.80 1.62
N LEU A 244 -2.95 9.88 1.94
CA LEU A 244 -2.99 11.10 1.12
C LEU A 244 -1.59 11.68 0.91
N TRP A 245 -0.79 11.73 1.98
CA TRP A 245 0.59 12.20 1.89
C TRP A 245 1.43 11.33 0.95
N ILE A 246 1.31 10.00 1.02
CA ILE A 246 1.99 9.08 0.09
C ILE A 246 1.60 9.37 -1.35
N GLY A 247 0.31 9.60 -1.63
CA GLY A 247 -0.17 9.98 -2.95
C GLY A 247 0.44 11.27 -3.47
N ILE A 248 0.52 12.31 -2.63
CA ILE A 248 1.13 13.60 -2.98
C ILE A 248 2.62 13.40 -3.26
N VAL A 249 3.34 12.64 -2.43
CA VAL A 249 4.78 12.39 -2.59
C VAL A 249 5.08 11.63 -3.89
N ILE A 250 4.30 10.59 -4.21
CA ILE A 250 4.49 9.84 -5.46
C ILE A 250 4.13 10.72 -6.66
N GLY A 251 3.05 11.49 -6.55
CA GLY A 251 2.63 12.45 -7.55
C GLY A 251 3.71 13.49 -7.84
N SER A 252 4.29 14.11 -6.80
CA SER A 252 5.34 15.11 -6.96
C SER A 252 6.63 14.50 -7.52
N GLN A 253 7.00 13.28 -7.08
CA GLN A 253 8.18 12.58 -7.57
C GLN A 253 8.15 12.40 -9.09
N ALA A 254 6.99 12.12 -9.67
CA ALA A 254 6.88 11.95 -11.13
C ALA A 254 7.32 13.20 -11.91
N PHE A 255 7.10 14.40 -11.36
CA PHE A 255 7.56 15.67 -11.94
C PHE A 255 9.01 15.99 -11.56
N GLU A 256 9.41 15.75 -10.32
CA GLU A 256 10.73 16.12 -9.80
C GLU A 256 11.85 15.21 -10.31
N ALA A 257 11.57 13.91 -10.47
CA ALA A 257 12.54 12.92 -10.92
C ALA A 257 12.64 12.81 -12.44
N THR A 258 11.91 13.64 -13.18
CA THR A 258 11.91 13.65 -14.65
C THR A 258 12.35 15.02 -15.20
N PRO A 259 12.98 15.08 -16.39
CA PRO A 259 13.32 16.37 -16.99
C PRO A 259 12.08 17.23 -17.21
N SER A 260 12.12 18.52 -16.85
CA SER A 260 10.96 19.42 -16.88
C SER A 260 10.28 19.50 -18.27
N ARG A 261 11.03 19.31 -19.36
CA ARG A 261 10.49 19.24 -20.72
C ARG A 261 9.53 18.06 -20.96
N HIS A 262 9.59 17.02 -20.13
CA HIS A 262 8.68 15.86 -20.20
C HIS A 262 7.44 16.05 -19.31
N ALA A 263 7.25 17.19 -18.65
CA ALA A 263 6.09 17.44 -17.80
C ALA A 263 4.74 17.18 -18.50
N PRO A 264 4.53 17.55 -19.79
CA PRO A 264 3.29 17.18 -20.49
C PRO A 264 3.08 15.66 -20.60
N ALA A 265 4.15 14.89 -20.79
CA ALA A 265 4.08 13.43 -20.83
C ALA A 265 3.74 12.84 -19.45
N VAL A 266 4.27 13.44 -18.37
CA VAL A 266 3.90 13.06 -17.00
C VAL A 266 2.42 13.32 -16.77
N VAL A 267 1.90 14.50 -17.13
CA VAL A 267 0.47 14.81 -17.00
C VAL A 267 -0.38 13.81 -17.76
N ILE A 268 -0.10 13.58 -19.05
CA ILE A 268 -0.86 12.63 -19.88
C ILE A 268 -0.82 11.22 -19.26
N GLY A 269 0.35 10.78 -18.79
CA GLY A 269 0.50 9.44 -18.20
C GLY A 269 -0.09 9.29 -16.79
N THR A 270 -0.42 10.39 -16.11
CA THR A 270 -1.11 10.39 -14.81
C THR A 270 -2.63 10.42 -14.95
N LEU A 271 -3.13 10.99 -16.05
CA LEU A 271 -4.57 10.97 -16.32
C LEU A 271 -5.03 9.52 -16.52
N PRO A 272 -6.08 9.08 -15.81
CA PRO A 272 -6.64 7.75 -16.01
C PRO A 272 -7.14 7.60 -17.45
N ALA A 273 -6.81 6.47 -18.08
CA ALA A 273 -7.37 6.02 -19.35
C ALA A 273 -8.50 5.02 -19.11
#